data_AF-A0A1V3JDF4-F1
#
_entry.id   AF-A0A1V3JDF4-F1
#
_cell.length_a   1.000
_cell.length_b   1.000
_cell.length_c   1.000
_cell.angle_alpha   90.00
_cell.angle_beta   90.00
_cell.angle_gamma   90.00
#
_symmetry.space_group_name_H-M   'P 1'
#
loop_
_entity.id
_entity.type
_entity.pdbx_description
1 polymer ?
#
loop_
_entity_poly.entity_id
_entity_poly.type
_entity_poly.pdbx_seq_one_letter_code
_entity_poly.pdbx_strand_id
1 'polypeptide(L)'
;MIDNAFLSYATSILADTNDGLNGSEICKFCNQYSVEYNKTIKYTQQLFKKDTSNINKAQALQENLACFESEQQFVIIRNLCDLVKFANNQKVNELKLTLIKNYGYLAPQEIAEQILETVNQVRHWLDNYPEAKEHYEVALEKKNSKIYGINLLDDLRFSFEALVKDILL
;
A
#
# COMPACT_ATOMS: atom_id res chain seq x y z
N MET A 1 0.59 4.79 15.17
CA MET A 1 1.75 3.88 15.15
C MET A 1 1.35 2.63 14.41
N ILE A 2 2.21 2.08 13.54
CA ILE A 2 1.96 0.79 12.91
C ILE A 2 2.22 -0.30 13.96
N ASP A 3 1.27 -1.18 14.20
CA ASP A 3 1.42 -2.23 15.21
C ASP A 3 2.28 -3.40 14.70
N ASN A 4 2.88 -4.11 15.66
CA ASN A 4 3.78 -5.23 15.36
C ASN A 4 3.09 -6.40 14.65
N ALA A 5 1.78 -6.60 14.85
CA ALA A 5 1.05 -7.66 14.17
C ALA A 5 0.91 -7.33 12.68
N PHE A 6 0.60 -6.07 12.35
CA PHE A 6 0.60 -5.61 10.97
C PHE A 6 1.98 -5.66 10.34
N LEU A 7 3.04 -5.26 11.04
CA LEU A 7 4.41 -5.38 10.52
C LEU A 7 4.77 -6.84 10.21
N SER A 8 4.46 -7.77 11.13
CA SER A 8 4.68 -9.21 10.90
C SER A 8 3.88 -9.75 9.72
N TYR A 9 2.63 -9.31 9.55
CA TYR A 9 1.80 -9.68 8.42
C TYR A 9 2.39 -9.15 7.11
N ALA A 10 2.72 -7.86 7.04
CA ALA A 10 3.28 -7.21 5.86
C ALA A 10 4.60 -7.86 5.44
N THR A 11 5.50 -8.14 6.40
CA THR A 11 6.80 -8.74 6.10
C THR A 11 6.68 -10.20 5.68
N SER A 12 5.69 -10.95 6.19
CA SER A 12 5.44 -12.32 5.73
C SER A 12 5.05 -12.39 4.24
N ILE A 13 4.32 -11.38 3.75
CA ILE A 13 3.92 -11.25 2.34
C ILE A 13 5.10 -10.74 1.50
N LEU A 14 5.73 -9.64 1.92
CA LEU A 14 6.80 -9.00 1.17
C LEU A 14 8.08 -9.84 1.10
N ALA A 15 8.34 -10.68 2.10
CA ALA A 15 9.50 -11.57 2.15
C ALA A 15 9.13 -13.05 1.96
N ASP A 16 7.99 -13.33 1.33
CA ASP A 16 7.55 -14.69 0.99
C ASP A 16 8.67 -15.50 0.30
N THR A 17 8.64 -16.81 0.47
CA THR A 17 9.69 -17.70 -0.04
C THR A 17 9.72 -17.76 -1.55
N ASN A 18 8.55 -17.80 -2.19
CA ASN A 18 8.43 -18.03 -3.62
C ASN A 18 8.23 -16.71 -4.39
N ASP A 19 7.35 -15.86 -3.87
CA ASP A 19 6.87 -14.68 -4.61
C ASP A 19 7.36 -13.36 -4.00
N GLY A 20 8.21 -13.41 -2.96
CA GLY A 20 8.67 -12.27 -2.18
C GLY A 20 10.05 -11.72 -2.55
N LEU A 21 10.55 -10.80 -1.71
CA LEU A 21 11.92 -10.31 -1.75
C LEU A 21 12.88 -11.41 -1.30
N ASN A 22 14.01 -11.51 -2.00
CA ASN A 22 15.13 -12.30 -1.54
C ASN A 22 15.95 -11.54 -0.49
N GLY A 23 16.82 -12.25 0.22
CA GLY A 23 17.60 -11.67 1.31
C GLY A 23 18.49 -10.49 0.88
N SER A 24 19.07 -10.55 -0.31
CA SER A 24 19.92 -9.49 -0.84
C SER A 24 19.10 -8.24 -1.19
N GLU A 25 17.91 -8.41 -1.77
CA GLU A 25 16.96 -7.32 -2.04
C GLU A 25 16.52 -6.63 -0.74
N ILE A 26 16.18 -7.39 0.29
CA ILE A 26 15.81 -6.85 1.61
C ILE A 26 16.93 -5.97 2.16
N CYS A 27 18.15 -6.48 2.22
CA CYS A 27 19.29 -5.69 2.71
C CYS A 27 19.52 -4.44 1.85
N LYS A 28 19.44 -4.56 0.52
CA LYS A 28 19.60 -3.41 -0.40
C LYS A 28 18.59 -2.31 -0.11
N PHE A 29 17.30 -2.63 -0.08
CA PHE A 29 16.26 -1.62 0.14
C PHE A 29 16.30 -1.06 1.57
N CYS A 30 16.48 -1.89 2.59
CA CYS A 30 16.59 -1.40 3.97
C CYS A 30 17.82 -0.49 4.15
N ASN A 31 18.97 -0.81 3.55
CA ASN A 31 20.15 0.06 3.58
C ASN A 31 19.89 1.40 2.88
N GLN A 32 19.19 1.40 1.75
CA GLN A 32 18.84 2.63 1.05
C GLN A 32 18.01 3.56 1.96
N TYR A 33 16.96 3.05 2.60
CA TYR A 33 16.15 3.84 3.52
C TYR A 33 16.87 4.21 4.82
N SER A 34 17.78 3.34 5.30
CA SER A 34 18.63 3.62 6.45
C SER A 34 19.51 4.86 6.21
N VAL A 35 20.08 4.99 5.01
CA VAL A 35 20.84 6.18 4.60
C VAL A 35 19.92 7.39 4.43
N GLU A 36 18.79 7.23 3.73
CA GLU A 36 17.84 8.32 3.44
C GLU A 36 17.28 8.96 4.72
N TYR A 37 16.86 8.14 5.68
CA TYR A 37 16.29 8.61 6.95
C TYR A 37 17.31 8.76 8.07
N ASN A 38 18.61 8.52 7.79
CA ASN A 38 19.68 8.52 8.78
C ASN A 38 19.35 7.67 10.03
N LYS A 39 18.88 6.44 9.80
CA LYS A 39 18.49 5.48 10.84
C LYS A 39 19.43 4.29 10.85
N THR A 40 19.86 3.85 12.04
CA THR A 40 20.62 2.61 12.19
C THR A 40 19.68 1.42 12.17
N ILE A 41 19.90 0.48 11.24
CA ILE A 41 19.12 -0.76 11.13
C ILE A 41 19.94 -1.96 11.62
N LYS A 42 19.27 -3.04 12.01
CA LYS A 42 19.94 -4.23 12.58
C LYS A 42 20.66 -5.08 11.53
N TYR A 43 20.03 -5.29 10.38
CA TYR A 43 20.48 -6.23 9.36
C TYR A 43 20.83 -5.51 8.06
N THR A 44 22.09 -5.10 7.96
CA THR A 44 22.65 -4.37 6.80
C THR A 44 23.26 -5.30 5.75
N GLN A 45 23.57 -6.55 6.13
CA GLN A 45 24.20 -7.54 5.26
C GLN A 45 23.41 -8.85 5.26
N GLN A 46 23.60 -9.64 4.21
CA GLN A 46 22.87 -10.87 4.00
C GLN A 46 23.31 -11.95 5.00
N LEU A 47 22.51 -12.13 6.06
CA LEU A 47 22.76 -13.15 7.10
C LEU A 47 22.14 -14.52 6.78
N PHE A 48 21.35 -14.65 5.71
CA PHE A 48 20.54 -15.85 5.41
C PHE A 48 21.32 -17.06 4.86
N LYS A 49 22.61 -17.20 5.16
CA LYS A 49 23.37 -18.39 4.77
C LYS A 49 22.93 -19.57 5.64
N LYS A 50 22.64 -20.68 4.96
CA LYS A 50 21.88 -21.87 5.40
C LYS A 50 22.32 -22.52 6.72
N ASP A 51 23.49 -22.18 7.26
CA ASP A 51 24.10 -22.87 8.41
C ASP A 51 24.56 -21.95 9.56
N THR A 52 24.34 -20.62 9.51
CA THR A 52 24.95 -19.70 10.51
C THR A 52 24.04 -18.62 11.08
N SER A 53 22.76 -18.53 10.70
CA SER A 53 21.83 -17.58 11.32
C SER A 53 20.41 -18.13 11.37
N ASN A 54 19.83 -18.19 12.58
CA ASN A 54 18.45 -18.64 12.84
C ASN A 54 17.36 -17.63 12.39
N ILE A 55 17.72 -16.60 11.63
CA ILE A 55 16.82 -15.49 11.29
C ILE A 55 16.32 -15.68 9.86
N ASN A 56 15.00 -15.75 9.68
CA ASN A 56 14.37 -15.83 8.37
C ASN A 56 14.23 -14.44 7.71
N LYS A 57 13.97 -14.42 6.39
CA LYS A 57 13.86 -13.18 5.59
C LYS A 57 12.81 -12.21 6.14
N ALA A 58 11.63 -12.73 6.49
CA ALA A 58 10.51 -11.93 6.98
C ALA A 58 10.83 -11.27 8.33
N GLN A 59 11.48 -12.00 9.23
CA GLN A 59 11.92 -11.50 10.52
C GLN A 59 13.00 -10.42 10.36
N ALA A 60 13.98 -10.63 9.48
CA ALA A 60 14.99 -9.62 9.20
C ALA A 60 14.38 -8.33 8.64
N LEU A 61 13.44 -8.43 7.70
CA LEU A 61 12.72 -7.27 7.18
C LEU A 61 11.92 -6.57 8.29
N GLN A 62 11.20 -7.33 9.12
CA GLN A 62 10.39 -6.77 10.21
C GLN A 62 11.24 -6.00 11.22
N GLU A 63 12.35 -6.61 11.65
CA GLU A 63 13.25 -6.02 12.61
C GLU A 63 13.99 -4.80 12.07
N ASN A 64 14.28 -4.74 10.76
CA ASN A 64 14.78 -3.53 10.11
C ASN A 64 13.70 -2.45 10.06
N LEU A 65 12.46 -2.78 9.67
CA LEU A 65 11.35 -1.83 9.63
C LEU A 65 11.04 -1.24 11.01
N ALA A 66 11.19 -2.04 12.08
CA ALA A 66 11.00 -1.59 13.45
C ALA A 66 11.99 -0.50 13.91
N CYS A 67 13.08 -0.26 13.17
CA CYS A 67 14.02 0.84 13.46
C CYS A 67 13.58 2.21 12.92
N PHE A 68 12.54 2.25 12.09
CA PHE A 68 12.01 3.47 11.48
C PHE A 68 10.78 4.00 12.24
N GLU A 69 10.50 5.30 12.10
CA GLU A 69 9.29 5.90 12.65
C GLU A 69 8.04 5.44 11.90
N SER A 70 6.85 5.60 12.49
CA SER A 70 5.60 5.08 11.90
C SER A 70 5.29 5.61 10.49
N GLU A 71 5.55 6.89 10.23
CA GLU A 71 5.38 7.50 8.90
C GLU A 71 6.38 6.92 7.90
N GLN A 72 7.64 6.73 8.32
CA GLN A 72 8.68 6.12 7.50
C GLN A 72 8.37 4.66 7.20
N GLN A 73 7.89 3.89 8.18
CA GLN A 73 7.43 2.52 7.98
C GLN A 73 6.32 2.45 6.95
N PHE A 74 5.34 3.37 7.00
CA PHE A 74 4.28 3.46 6.01
C PHE A 74 4.84 3.66 4.59
N VAL A 75 5.73 4.64 4.42
CA VAL A 75 6.35 4.95 3.12
C VAL A 75 7.14 3.76 2.60
N ILE A 76 7.99 3.16 3.43
CA ILE A 76 8.82 2.03 3.04
C ILE A 76 7.94 0.86 2.59
N ILE A 77 6.94 0.47 3.37
CA ILE A 77 6.05 -0.65 3.02
C ILE A 77 5.30 -0.35 1.73
N ARG A 78 4.74 0.86 1.56
CA ARG A 78 4.05 1.28 0.33
C ARG A 78 4.98 1.14 -0.88
N ASN A 79 6.19 1.69 -0.79
CA ASN A 79 7.15 1.69 -1.89
C ASN A 79 7.63 0.28 -2.22
N LEU A 80 7.79 -0.59 -1.21
CA LEU A 80 8.10 -2.00 -1.44
C LEU A 80 6.95 -2.71 -2.16
N CYS A 81 5.68 -2.40 -1.86
CA CYS A 81 4.54 -2.93 -2.61
C CYS A 81 4.52 -2.48 -4.08
N ASP A 82 5.06 -1.29 -4.37
CA ASP A 82 5.07 -0.69 -5.72
C ASP A 82 6.24 -1.13 -6.60
N LEU A 83 7.06 -2.08 -6.14
CA LEU A 83 8.12 -2.65 -6.96
C LEU A 83 7.51 -3.40 -8.16
N VAL A 84 8.11 -3.21 -9.35
CA VAL A 84 7.66 -3.81 -10.61
C VAL A 84 7.48 -5.33 -10.51
N LYS A 85 8.32 -6.02 -9.71
CA LYS A 85 8.20 -7.46 -9.48
C LYS A 85 6.87 -7.90 -8.85
N PHE A 86 6.19 -6.99 -8.16
CA PHE A 86 4.91 -7.24 -7.49
C PHE A 86 3.70 -6.76 -8.30
N ALA A 87 3.87 -6.23 -9.51
CA ALA A 87 2.77 -5.69 -10.31
C ALA A 87 1.59 -6.67 -10.47
N ASN A 88 1.88 -7.97 -10.59
CA ASN A 88 0.88 -9.04 -10.73
C ASN A 88 0.65 -9.84 -9.44
N ASN A 89 1.20 -9.42 -8.30
CA ASN A 89 1.04 -10.12 -7.02
C ASN A 89 -0.19 -9.59 -6.27
N GLN A 90 -1.30 -10.32 -6.37
CA GLN A 90 -2.57 -9.92 -5.77
C GLN A 90 -2.47 -9.73 -4.23
N LYS A 91 -1.68 -10.57 -3.54
CA LYS A 91 -1.49 -10.45 -2.08
C LYS A 91 -0.79 -9.15 -1.69
N VAL A 92 0.19 -8.71 -2.49
CA VAL A 92 0.90 -7.44 -2.27
C VAL A 92 -0.01 -6.25 -2.57
N ASN A 93 -0.86 -6.35 -3.59
CA ASN A 93 -1.87 -5.32 -3.87
C ASN A 93 -2.89 -5.18 -2.73
N GLU A 94 -3.40 -6.30 -2.20
CA GLU A 94 -4.28 -6.32 -1.03
C GLU A 94 -3.61 -5.76 0.22
N LEU A 95 -2.32 -6.08 0.43
CA LEU A 95 -1.51 -5.50 1.51
C LEU A 95 -1.42 -3.98 1.37
N LYS A 96 -1.16 -3.45 0.16
CA LYS A 96 -1.10 -2.00 -0.10
C LYS A 96 -2.42 -1.33 0.22
N LEU A 97 -3.55 -1.90 -0.22
CA LEU A 97 -4.88 -1.36 0.09
C LEU A 97 -5.15 -1.36 1.59
N THR A 98 -4.77 -2.43 2.28
CA THR A 98 -4.93 -2.55 3.74
C THR A 98 -4.07 -1.54 4.48
N LEU A 99 -2.81 -1.33 4.04
CA LEU A 99 -1.91 -0.32 4.58
C LEU A 99 -2.53 1.08 4.49
N ILE A 100 -3.01 1.47 3.30
CA ILE A 100 -3.62 2.78 3.06
C ILE A 100 -4.91 2.93 3.89
N LYS A 101 -5.75 1.88 3.94
CA LYS A 101 -7.00 1.92 4.69
C LYS A 101 -6.79 2.13 6.19
N ASN A 102 -5.85 1.39 6.78
CA ASN A 102 -5.67 1.37 8.23
C ASN A 102 -4.68 2.42 8.74
N TYR A 103 -3.69 2.78 7.92
CA TYR A 103 -2.57 3.65 8.29
C TYR A 103 -2.38 4.83 7.35
N GLY A 104 -3.31 5.11 6.44
CA GLY A 104 -3.21 6.23 5.50
C GLY A 104 -3.09 7.61 6.15
N TYR A 105 -3.46 7.75 7.43
CA TYR A 105 -3.23 8.97 8.22
C TYR A 105 -1.75 9.23 8.51
N LEU A 106 -0.87 8.25 8.29
CA LEU A 106 0.59 8.36 8.40
C LEU A 106 1.25 8.71 7.05
N ALA A 107 0.47 8.87 5.98
CA ALA A 107 1.00 9.23 4.68
C ALA A 107 1.56 10.67 4.74
N PRO A 108 2.81 10.90 4.29
CA PRO A 108 3.32 12.24 4.04
C PRO A 108 2.41 13.02 3.11
N GLN A 109 2.46 14.34 3.21
CA GLN A 109 1.60 15.25 2.45
C GLN A 109 1.66 14.96 0.94
N GLU A 110 2.84 14.70 0.37
CA GLU A 110 2.96 14.41 -1.07
C GLU A 110 2.22 13.12 -1.47
N ILE A 111 2.21 12.12 -0.59
CA ILE A 111 1.52 10.85 -0.84
C ILE A 111 0.01 11.01 -0.69
N ALA A 112 -0.43 11.79 0.30
CA ALA A 112 -1.83 12.13 0.46
C ALA A 112 -2.36 12.92 -0.75
N GLU A 113 -1.55 13.86 -1.27
CA GLU A 113 -1.85 14.62 -2.49
C GLU A 113 -1.95 13.73 -3.73
N GLN A 114 -1.04 12.76 -3.92
CA GLN A 114 -1.15 11.78 -5.03
C GLN A 114 -2.44 10.94 -4.97
N ILE A 115 -2.84 10.51 -3.78
CA ILE A 115 -4.09 9.75 -3.59
C ILE A 115 -5.29 10.64 -3.93
N LEU A 116 -5.27 11.90 -3.50
CA LEU A 116 -6.31 12.87 -3.82
C LEU A 116 -6.34 13.23 -5.31
N GLU A 117 -5.18 13.37 -5.94
CA GLU A 117 -5.03 13.62 -7.37
C GLU A 117 -5.67 12.49 -8.18
N THR A 118 -5.45 11.23 -7.80
CA THR A 118 -6.09 10.08 -8.46
C THR A 118 -7.62 10.17 -8.39
N VAL A 119 -8.17 10.55 -7.24
CA VAL A 119 -9.62 10.76 -7.07
C VAL A 119 -10.12 11.90 -7.97
N ASN A 120 -9.37 12.99 -8.06
CA ASN A 120 -9.72 14.13 -8.92
C ASN A 120 -9.59 13.81 -10.42
N GLN A 121 -8.63 12.97 -10.82
CA GLN A 121 -8.50 12.48 -12.18
C GLN A 121 -9.71 11.65 -12.59
N VAL A 122 -10.18 10.74 -11.73
CA VAL A 122 -11.41 9.97 -11.98
C VAL A 122 -12.62 10.89 -12.09
N ARG A 123 -12.75 11.89 -11.20
CA ARG A 123 -13.82 12.91 -11.33
C ARG A 123 -13.78 13.61 -12.69
N HIS A 124 -12.58 14.00 -13.14
CA HIS A 124 -12.41 14.69 -14.41
C HIS A 124 -12.72 13.78 -15.61
N TRP A 125 -12.33 12.50 -15.58
CA TRP A 125 -12.69 11.55 -16.62
C TRP A 125 -14.20 11.35 -16.75
N LEU A 126 -14.93 11.48 -15.64
CA LEU A 126 -16.38 11.39 -15.61
C LEU A 126 -17.09 12.70 -16.01
N ASP A 127 -16.38 13.79 -16.33
CA ASP A 127 -17.01 15.08 -16.69
C ASP A 127 -17.96 14.96 -17.91
N ASN A 128 -17.65 14.06 -18.84
CA ASN A 128 -18.48 13.79 -20.02
C ASN A 128 -19.63 12.79 -19.76
N TYR A 129 -19.71 12.25 -18.54
CA TYR A 129 -20.64 11.18 -18.13
C TYR A 129 -21.36 11.60 -16.84
N PRO A 130 -22.30 12.57 -16.91
CA PRO A 130 -22.85 13.25 -15.74
C PRO A 130 -23.55 12.30 -14.75
N GLU A 131 -24.28 11.30 -15.25
CA GLU A 131 -24.94 10.30 -14.40
C GLU A 131 -23.91 9.43 -13.65
N ALA A 132 -22.90 8.93 -14.35
CA ALA A 132 -21.80 8.18 -13.73
C ALA A 132 -21.04 9.03 -12.70
N LYS A 133 -20.82 10.31 -12.99
CA LYS A 133 -20.15 11.26 -12.11
C LYS A 133 -20.92 11.51 -10.82
N GLU A 134 -22.23 11.72 -10.91
CA GLU A 134 -23.10 11.97 -9.75
C GLU A 134 -22.99 10.82 -8.73
N HIS A 135 -23.16 9.58 -9.20
CA HIS A 135 -23.05 8.41 -8.33
C HIS A 135 -21.65 8.22 -7.74
N TYR A 136 -20.59 8.55 -8.50
CA TYR A 136 -19.23 8.52 -7.99
C TYR A 136 -19.01 9.55 -6.87
N GLU A 137 -19.51 10.77 -7.02
CA GLU A 137 -19.37 11.83 -6.02
C GLU A 137 -20.16 11.52 -4.74
N VAL A 138 -21.39 11.01 -4.87
CA VAL A 138 -22.20 10.53 -3.74
C VAL A 138 -21.47 9.42 -2.97
N ALA A 139 -20.82 8.49 -3.68
CA ALA A 139 -20.00 7.46 -3.05
C ALA A 139 -18.84 8.08 -2.25
N LEU A 140 -18.12 9.05 -2.82
CA LEU A 140 -17.00 9.70 -2.12
C LEU A 140 -17.45 10.43 -0.85
N GLU A 141 -18.59 11.11 -0.87
CA GLU A 141 -19.16 11.77 0.32
C GLU A 141 -19.49 10.76 1.41
N LYS A 142 -20.13 9.64 1.06
CA LYS A 142 -20.45 8.55 2.01
C LYS A 142 -19.19 7.92 2.60
N LYS A 143 -18.15 7.73 1.78
CA LYS A 143 -16.84 7.24 2.24
C LYS A 143 -16.21 8.17 3.27
N ASN A 144 -16.26 9.49 3.04
CA ASN A 144 -15.70 10.49 3.94
C ASN A 144 -16.51 10.60 5.24
N SER A 145 -17.82 10.38 5.17
CA SER A 145 -18.73 10.52 6.30
C SER A 145 -18.73 9.32 7.26
N LYS A 146 -18.18 8.15 6.88
CA LYS A 146 -18.16 6.88 7.66
C LYS A 146 -19.53 6.32 8.12
N ILE A 147 -20.65 6.91 7.71
CA ILE A 147 -21.99 6.57 8.27
C ILE A 147 -22.75 5.49 7.46
N TYR A 148 -22.38 5.19 6.20
CA TYR A 148 -23.19 4.31 5.33
C TYR A 148 -22.38 3.36 4.43
N GLY A 149 -21.73 2.35 5.03
CA GLY A 149 -20.85 1.42 4.30
C GLY A 149 -21.51 0.51 3.26
N ILE A 150 -22.80 0.18 3.39
CA ILE A 150 -23.50 -0.73 2.45
C ILE A 150 -23.87 0.00 1.15
N ASN A 151 -24.49 1.18 1.26
CA ASN A 151 -24.94 1.92 0.07
C ASN A 151 -23.78 2.49 -0.76
N LEU A 152 -22.59 2.66 -0.15
CA LEU A 152 -21.38 3.11 -0.85
C LEU A 152 -21.01 2.24 -2.05
N LEU A 153 -21.04 0.92 -1.87
CA LEU A 153 -20.67 -0.02 -2.92
C LEU A 153 -21.71 -0.03 -4.04
N ASP A 154 -22.99 0.13 -3.69
CA ASP A 154 -24.07 0.24 -4.66
C ASP A 154 -23.96 1.53 -5.48
N ASP A 155 -23.59 2.67 -4.87
CA ASP A 155 -23.35 3.91 -5.62
C ASP A 155 -22.17 3.76 -6.59
N LEU A 156 -21.07 3.11 -6.17
CA LEU A 156 -19.94 2.84 -7.07
C LEU A 156 -20.31 1.89 -8.21
N ARG A 157 -21.11 0.86 -7.92
CA ARG A 157 -21.63 -0.05 -8.93
C ARG A 157 -22.48 0.72 -9.95
N PHE A 158 -23.40 1.56 -9.48
CA PHE A 158 -24.29 2.31 -10.36
C PHE A 158 -23.52 3.33 -11.20
N SER A 159 -22.53 4.01 -10.62
CA SER A 159 -21.59 4.87 -11.36
C SER A 159 -20.90 4.11 -12.50
N PHE A 160 -20.40 2.91 -12.22
CA PHE A 160 -19.76 2.07 -13.24
C PHE A 160 -20.73 1.59 -14.32
N GLU A 161 -21.94 1.17 -13.93
CA GLU A 161 -22.98 0.73 -14.86
C GLU A 161 -23.42 1.85 -15.81
N ALA A 162 -23.64 3.07 -15.29
CA ALA A 162 -23.96 4.25 -16.09
C ALA A 162 -22.83 4.58 -17.08
N LEU A 163 -21.58 4.56 -16.63
CA LEU A 163 -20.42 4.80 -17.50
C LEU A 163 -20.33 3.77 -18.64
N VAL A 164 -20.50 2.48 -18.32
CA VAL A 164 -20.46 1.41 -19.32
C VAL A 164 -21.58 1.57 -20.34
N LYS A 165 -22.78 1.94 -19.89
CA LYS A 165 -23.91 2.23 -20.76
C LYS A 165 -23.58 3.35 -21.74
N ASP A 166 -23.07 4.49 -21.27
CA ASP A 166 -22.77 5.63 -22.15
C ASP A 166 -21.62 5.36 -23.15
N ILE A 167 -20.69 4.46 -22.82
CA ILE A 167 -19.56 4.12 -23.71
C ILE A 167 -19.94 3.05 -24.73
N LEU A 168 -20.71 2.04 -24.33
CA LEU A 168 -20.94 0.83 -25.13
C LEU A 168 -22.34 0.75 -25.77
N LEU A 169 -23.30 1.56 -25.33
CA LEU A 169 -24.70 1.53 -25.79
C LEU A 169 -25.11 2.91 -26.34
#